data_AF-A0A226ETA2-F1
#
_entry.id   AF-A0A226ETA2-F1
#
_cell.length_a   1.000
_cell.length_b   1.000
_cell.length_c   1.000
_cell.angle_alpha   90.00
_cell.angle_beta   90.00
_cell.angle_gamma   90.00
#
_symmetry.space_group_name_H-M   'P 1'
#
loop_
_entity.id
_entity.type
_entity.pdbx_description
1 polymer ?
#
loop_
_entity_poly.entity_id
_entity_poly.type
_entity_poly.pdbx_seq_one_letter_code
_entity_poly.pdbx_strand_id
1 'polypeptide(L)'
;MGSCRNKRSSEVECLKALKKLKEGDEKLRGCQLSDEFLLRFVRGKNCDSKSAFETLKNYAHIRRDKYRHLFANYHPSTVRHVFDSGMIRVLKHRDDFGRPVFVMRTDSWDVTEISINDILITTLLILEELLYSKETQEKGVVIIRDYDKFGLSHMRLCTLGEIKKACTIFVNSFPCKYKAAHIIRNSYFFHCLLSMAKPFMPSKLRDRFFVHGWNMDSLYAHVSPDVLPEFLGGRLSEEDAWDTSLEERIFKNDENFRNVNSNFITGGSL
;
A
#
# COMPACT_ATOMS: atom_id res chain seq x y z
N MET A 1 8.21 8.64 29.82
CA MET A 1 7.07 7.74 30.14
C MET A 1 5.68 8.36 29.92
N GLY A 2 5.48 9.68 30.03
CA GLY A 2 4.18 10.35 29.81
C GLY A 2 3.62 10.29 28.37
N SER A 3 4.47 10.42 27.35
CA SER A 3 4.05 10.39 25.93
C SER A 3 3.45 9.04 25.50
N CYS A 4 4.02 7.92 25.96
CA CYS A 4 3.55 6.58 25.60
C CYS A 4 2.21 6.23 26.27
N ARG A 5 1.98 6.69 27.52
CA ARG A 5 0.68 6.54 28.20
C ARG A 5 -0.41 7.35 27.52
N ASN A 6 -0.11 8.58 27.11
CA ASN A 6 -1.08 9.45 26.44
C ASN A 6 -1.49 8.90 25.06
N LYS A 7 -0.53 8.40 24.28
CA LYS A 7 -0.80 7.73 22.99
C LYS A 7 -1.67 6.48 23.13
N ARG A 8 -1.40 5.64 24.15
CA ARG A 8 -2.21 4.45 24.41
C ARG A 8 -3.64 4.80 24.84
N SER A 9 -3.83 5.85 25.64
CA SER A 9 -5.16 6.35 26.00
C SER A 9 -5.94 6.81 24.76
N SER A 10 -5.29 7.58 23.89
CA SER A 10 -5.88 8.07 22.64
C SER A 10 -6.28 6.95 21.67
N GLU A 11 -5.47 5.88 21.53
CA GLU A 11 -5.84 4.73 20.70
C GLU A 11 -7.13 4.04 21.21
N VAL A 12 -7.24 3.84 22.53
CA VAL A 12 -8.39 3.17 23.15
C VAL A 12 -9.67 3.99 22.96
N GLU A 13 -9.59 5.30 23.20
CA GLU A 13 -10.72 6.21 23.01
C GLU A 13 -11.15 6.29 21.55
N CYS A 14 -10.19 6.42 20.64
CA CYS A 14 -10.46 6.45 19.20
C CYS A 14 -11.07 5.14 18.70
N LEU A 15 -10.60 3.99 19.19
CA LEU A 15 -11.17 2.69 18.84
C LEU A 15 -12.62 2.56 19.32
N LYS A 16 -12.91 2.98 20.56
CA LYS A 16 -14.29 3.01 21.08
C LYS A 16 -15.20 3.90 20.23
N ALA A 17 -14.72 5.09 19.85
CA ALA A 17 -15.47 6.01 18.99
C ALA A 17 -15.69 5.42 17.59
N LEU A 18 -14.67 4.81 16.98
CA LEU A 18 -14.77 4.16 15.67
C LEU A 18 -15.80 3.03 15.68
N LYS A 19 -15.79 2.19 16.72
CA LYS A 19 -16.80 1.13 16.89
C LYS A 19 -18.21 1.69 16.99
N LYS A 20 -18.42 2.77 17.76
CA LYS A 20 -19.73 3.43 17.86
C LYS A 20 -20.20 3.98 16.51
N LEU A 21 -19.32 4.60 15.73
CA LEU A 21 -19.63 5.09 14.37
C LEU A 21 -19.98 3.93 13.42
N LYS A 22 -19.20 2.84 13.46
CA LYS A 22 -19.44 1.62 12.69
C LYS A 22 -20.83 1.02 12.98
N GLU A 23 -21.21 0.89 14.25
CA GLU A 23 -22.52 0.34 14.61
C GLU A 23 -23.70 1.24 14.22
N GLY A 24 -23.46 2.54 14.08
CA GLY A 24 -24.45 3.50 13.59
C GLY A 24 -24.60 3.56 12.06
N ASP A 25 -23.72 2.93 11.29
CA ASP A 25 -23.74 2.98 9.81
C ASP A 25 -24.35 1.71 9.24
N GLU A 26 -25.43 1.86 8.46
CA GLU A 26 -26.18 0.72 7.90
C GLU A 26 -25.34 -0.22 7.04
N LYS A 27 -24.27 0.29 6.39
CA LYS A 27 -23.42 -0.53 5.50
C LYS A 27 -22.36 -1.30 6.26
N LEU A 28 -21.99 -0.86 7.47
CA LEU A 28 -20.94 -1.46 8.30
C LEU A 28 -21.47 -2.15 9.57
N ARG A 29 -22.72 -1.85 9.97
CA ARG A 29 -23.40 -2.50 11.08
C ARG A 29 -23.49 -4.01 10.80
N GLY A 30 -23.12 -4.82 11.78
CA GLY A 30 -23.09 -6.28 11.65
C GLY A 30 -21.84 -6.89 10.99
N CYS A 31 -20.98 -6.09 10.33
CA CYS A 31 -19.68 -6.58 9.88
C CYS A 31 -18.83 -7.02 11.09
N GLN A 32 -18.29 -8.24 11.04
CA GLN A 32 -17.47 -8.82 12.11
C GLN A 32 -16.01 -8.41 11.91
N LEU A 33 -15.63 -7.28 12.52
CA LEU A 33 -14.28 -6.72 12.40
C LEU A 33 -13.58 -6.73 13.76
N SER A 34 -12.42 -7.37 13.84
CA SER A 34 -11.64 -7.45 15.08
C SER A 34 -11.06 -6.09 15.49
N ASP A 35 -10.75 -5.93 16.78
CA ASP A 35 -10.09 -4.74 17.31
C ASP A 35 -8.74 -4.50 16.64
N GLU A 36 -7.99 -5.58 16.38
CA GLU A 36 -6.70 -5.51 15.69
C GLU A 36 -6.84 -4.94 14.28
N PHE A 37 -7.87 -5.37 13.54
CA PHE A 37 -8.18 -4.84 12.22
C PHE A 37 -8.55 -3.36 12.28
N LEU A 38 -9.46 -2.98 13.19
CA LEU A 38 -9.91 -1.59 13.35
C LEU A 38 -8.78 -0.67 13.82
N LEU A 39 -7.84 -1.17 14.62
CA LEU A 39 -6.67 -0.41 15.07
C LEU A 39 -5.76 0.02 13.92
N ARG A 40 -5.74 -0.71 12.78
CA ARG A 40 -5.03 -0.28 11.56
C ARG A 40 -5.55 1.07 11.09
N PHE A 41 -6.88 1.26 11.06
CA PHE A 41 -7.53 2.51 10.64
C PHE A 41 -7.30 3.62 11.66
N VAL A 42 -7.44 3.32 12.96
CA VAL A 42 -7.15 4.27 14.05
C VAL A 42 -5.74 4.81 13.94
N ARG A 43 -4.74 3.93 13.86
CA ARG A 43 -3.33 4.33 13.79
C ARG A 43 -3.01 5.01 12.47
N GLY A 44 -3.50 4.46 11.35
CA GLY A 44 -3.32 4.99 10.00
C GLY A 44 -3.83 6.43 9.85
N LYS A 45 -4.90 6.79 10.57
CA LYS A 45 -5.50 8.12 10.57
C LYS A 45 -5.17 8.95 11.83
N ASN A 46 -4.05 8.64 12.48
CA ASN A 46 -3.49 9.39 13.61
C ASN A 46 -4.47 9.57 14.78
N CYS A 47 -5.24 8.53 15.08
CA CYS A 47 -6.27 8.51 16.14
C CYS A 47 -7.39 9.54 15.94
N ASP A 48 -7.67 9.94 14.69
CA ASP A 48 -8.89 10.67 14.34
C ASP A 48 -10.01 9.69 13.96
N SER A 49 -11.00 9.54 14.84
CA SER A 49 -12.07 8.55 14.69
C SER A 49 -12.95 8.79 13.47
N LYS A 50 -13.18 10.06 13.09
CA LYS A 50 -13.96 10.42 11.90
C LYS A 50 -13.23 10.01 10.61
N SER A 51 -11.96 10.37 10.46
CA SER A 51 -11.14 9.97 9.31
C SER A 51 -10.95 8.46 9.24
N ALA A 52 -10.78 7.79 10.39
CA ALA A 52 -10.71 6.33 10.47
C ALA A 52 -12.00 5.69 9.98
N PHE A 53 -13.16 6.21 10.42
CA PHE A 53 -14.48 5.73 10.00
C PHE A 53 -14.73 5.95 8.51
N GLU A 54 -14.44 7.14 7.97
CA GLU A 54 -14.58 7.42 6.54
C GLU A 54 -13.67 6.51 5.69
N THR A 55 -12.44 6.27 6.16
CA THR A 55 -11.52 5.33 5.49
C THR A 55 -12.06 3.91 5.52
N LEU A 56 -12.61 3.45 6.66
CA LEU A 56 -13.21 2.11 6.79
C LEU A 56 -14.45 1.94 5.89
N LYS A 57 -15.30 2.96 5.82
CA LYS A 57 -16.47 2.97 4.93
C LYS A 57 -16.06 2.90 3.47
N ASN A 58 -15.06 3.68 3.08
CA ASN A 58 -14.49 3.63 1.73
C ASN A 58 -13.82 2.28 1.45
N TYR A 59 -13.11 1.70 2.42
CA TYR A 59 -12.48 0.39 2.33
C TYR A 59 -13.50 -0.72 2.01
N ALA A 60 -14.64 -0.72 2.72
CA ALA A 60 -15.72 -1.67 2.49
C ALA A 60 -16.43 -1.42 1.15
N HIS A 61 -16.74 -0.16 0.83
CA HIS A 61 -17.44 0.21 -0.41
C HIS A 61 -16.66 -0.19 -1.68
N ILE A 62 -15.34 0.00 -1.71
CA ILE A 62 -14.54 -0.37 -2.88
C ILE A 62 -14.50 -1.89 -3.09
N ARG A 63 -14.53 -2.67 -2.01
CA ARG A 63 -14.48 -4.13 -2.03
C ARG A 63 -15.79 -4.76 -2.43
N ARG A 64 -16.89 -4.29 -1.85
CA ARG A 64 -18.22 -4.88 -2.07
C ARG A 64 -18.89 -4.39 -3.34
N ASP A 65 -18.72 -3.11 -3.65
CA ASP A 65 -19.58 -2.44 -4.64
C ASP A 65 -18.74 -1.94 -5.82
N LYS A 66 -17.86 -0.96 -5.59
CA LYS A 66 -17.28 -0.15 -6.68
C LYS A 66 -16.28 -0.91 -7.55
N TYR A 67 -15.41 -1.71 -6.94
CA TYR A 67 -14.38 -2.49 -7.63
C TYR A 67 -14.50 -3.97 -7.29
N ARG A 68 -15.72 -4.47 -7.09
CA ARG A 68 -15.99 -5.86 -6.71
C ARG A 68 -15.26 -6.88 -7.58
N HIS A 69 -15.19 -6.65 -8.89
CA HIS A 69 -14.47 -7.54 -9.82
C HIS A 69 -12.96 -7.61 -9.56
N LEU A 70 -12.34 -6.50 -9.17
CA LEU A 70 -10.92 -6.49 -8.77
C LEU A 70 -10.74 -7.31 -7.49
N PHE A 71 -11.61 -7.08 -6.51
CA PHE A 71 -11.50 -7.73 -5.21
C PHE A 71 -11.96 -9.19 -5.18
N ALA A 72 -12.70 -9.65 -6.18
CA ALA A 72 -13.03 -11.07 -6.36
C ALA A 72 -11.77 -11.94 -6.53
N ASN A 73 -10.71 -11.36 -7.13
CA ASN A 73 -9.42 -12.02 -7.36
C ASN A 73 -8.37 -11.64 -6.29
N TYR A 74 -8.79 -11.09 -5.15
CA TYR A 74 -7.89 -10.59 -4.11
C TYR A 74 -7.30 -11.72 -3.26
N HIS A 75 -6.41 -12.52 -3.85
CA HIS A 75 -5.62 -13.50 -3.14
C HIS A 75 -4.28 -13.77 -3.87
N PRO A 76 -3.21 -14.08 -3.14
CA PRO A 76 -1.85 -14.26 -3.69
C PRO A 76 -1.77 -15.14 -4.94
N SER A 77 -2.52 -16.24 -4.99
CA SER A 77 -2.42 -17.19 -6.10
C SER A 77 -2.88 -16.63 -7.46
N THR A 78 -3.67 -15.54 -7.51
CA THR A 78 -4.03 -14.89 -8.78
C THR A 78 -2.93 -14.02 -9.37
N VAL A 79 -1.94 -13.64 -8.55
CA VAL A 79 -0.90 -12.68 -8.91
C VAL A 79 0.51 -13.22 -8.69
N ARG A 80 0.67 -14.55 -8.63
CA ARG A 80 1.97 -15.21 -8.47
C ARG A 80 2.98 -14.76 -9.54
N HIS A 81 2.53 -14.59 -10.78
CA HIS A 81 3.35 -14.10 -11.88
C HIS A 81 3.98 -12.72 -11.62
N VAL A 82 3.33 -11.86 -10.85
CA VAL A 82 3.88 -10.55 -10.48
C VAL A 82 5.01 -10.70 -9.46
N PHE A 83 4.88 -11.60 -8.48
CA PHE A 83 5.95 -11.91 -7.54
C PHE A 83 7.15 -12.55 -8.27
N ASP A 84 6.88 -13.55 -9.11
CA ASP A 84 7.91 -14.27 -9.88
C ASP A 84 8.69 -13.35 -10.83
N SER A 85 8.05 -12.30 -11.37
CA SER A 85 8.72 -11.29 -12.22
C SER A 85 9.73 -10.41 -11.47
N GLY A 86 9.69 -10.40 -10.13
CA GLY A 86 10.47 -9.49 -9.28
C GLY A 86 10.05 -8.02 -9.39
N MET A 87 8.88 -7.73 -10.01
CA MET A 87 8.41 -6.37 -10.25
C MET A 87 8.21 -5.58 -8.96
N ILE A 88 7.73 -6.21 -7.89
CA ILE A 88 7.51 -5.57 -6.60
C ILE A 88 8.17 -6.42 -5.50
N ARG A 89 9.15 -5.86 -4.80
CA ARG A 89 9.86 -6.55 -3.71
C ARG A 89 10.01 -5.64 -2.50
N VAL A 90 10.09 -6.24 -1.32
CA VAL A 90 10.26 -5.51 -0.05
C VAL A 90 11.69 -5.70 0.44
N LEU A 91 12.37 -4.60 0.81
CA LEU A 91 13.71 -4.68 1.38
C LEU A 91 13.67 -5.40 2.73
N LYS A 92 14.67 -6.25 2.97
CA LYS A 92 14.87 -6.97 4.23
C LYS A 92 15.02 -6.01 5.41
N HIS A 93 15.73 -4.91 5.18
CA HIS A 93 15.99 -3.89 6.16
C HIS A 93 15.07 -2.68 5.96
N ARG A 94 14.72 -2.05 7.07
CA ARG A 94 13.94 -0.81 7.12
C ARG A 94 14.87 0.37 6.89
N ASP A 95 14.31 1.50 6.47
CA ASP A 95 15.09 2.73 6.43
C ASP A 95 15.47 3.24 7.84
N ASP A 96 16.24 4.33 7.90
CA ASP A 96 16.75 4.92 9.15
C ASP A 96 15.65 5.38 10.12
N PHE A 97 14.41 5.51 9.64
CA PHE A 97 13.26 5.86 10.46
C PHE A 97 12.49 4.61 10.95
N GLY A 98 12.91 3.41 10.55
CA GLY A 98 12.26 2.12 10.85
C GLY A 98 11.01 1.87 10.00
N ARG A 99 10.93 2.45 8.80
CA ARG A 99 9.82 2.22 7.86
C ARG A 99 10.20 1.09 6.90
N PRO A 100 9.29 0.17 6.57
CA PRO A 100 9.57 -0.79 5.52
C PRO A 100 9.62 -0.05 4.18
N VAL A 101 10.55 -0.47 3.33
CA VAL A 101 10.77 0.08 2.00
C VAL A 101 10.46 -1.02 1.00
N PHE A 102 9.61 -0.73 0.02
CA PHE A 102 9.38 -1.64 -1.09
C PHE A 102 9.72 -0.96 -2.41
N VAL A 103 10.31 -1.74 -3.30
CA VAL A 103 10.81 -1.31 -4.60
C VAL A 103 9.87 -1.84 -5.66
N MET A 104 9.39 -0.97 -6.55
CA MET A 104 8.73 -1.41 -7.78
C MET A 104 9.57 -1.03 -8.98
N ARG A 105 9.79 -2.00 -9.86
CA ARG A 105 10.62 -1.85 -11.04
C ARG A 105 9.80 -1.97 -12.31
N THR A 106 9.97 -1.01 -13.22
CA THR A 106 9.23 -1.02 -14.49
C THR A 106 9.87 -1.96 -15.51
N ASP A 107 11.17 -2.23 -15.45
CA ASP A 107 11.84 -3.14 -16.38
C ASP A 107 11.37 -4.60 -16.24
N SER A 108 10.81 -4.97 -15.09
CA SER A 108 10.12 -6.24 -14.83
C SER A 108 8.63 -6.24 -15.16
N TRP A 109 8.08 -5.12 -15.66
CA TRP A 109 6.66 -5.03 -16.03
C TRP A 109 6.44 -5.44 -17.48
N ASP A 110 6.21 -6.73 -17.72
CA ASP A 110 5.70 -7.18 -19.01
C ASP A 110 4.22 -6.82 -19.16
N VAL A 111 3.92 -5.89 -20.06
CA VAL A 111 2.57 -5.39 -20.30
C VAL A 111 1.65 -6.41 -20.98
N THR A 112 2.16 -7.51 -21.54
CA THR A 112 1.33 -8.58 -22.11
C THR A 112 0.89 -9.60 -21.06
N GLU A 113 1.65 -9.73 -19.97
CA GLU A 113 1.41 -10.73 -18.92
C GLU A 113 0.88 -10.11 -17.62
N ILE A 114 1.31 -8.88 -17.28
CA ILE A 114 1.00 -8.22 -16.01
C ILE A 114 0.06 -7.03 -16.26
N SER A 115 -1.18 -7.18 -15.81
CA SER A 115 -2.18 -6.11 -15.89
C SER A 115 -2.01 -5.08 -14.76
N ILE A 116 -2.61 -3.90 -14.93
CA ILE A 116 -2.70 -2.91 -13.85
C ILE A 116 -3.40 -3.50 -12.62
N ASN A 117 -4.44 -4.31 -12.82
CA ASN A 117 -5.16 -4.93 -11.71
C ASN A 117 -4.27 -5.89 -10.90
N ASP A 118 -3.37 -6.63 -11.57
CA ASP A 118 -2.42 -7.52 -10.89
C ASP A 118 -1.44 -6.72 -10.02
N ILE A 119 -0.95 -5.58 -10.54
CA ILE A 119 -0.09 -4.64 -9.80
C ILE A 119 -0.83 -4.08 -8.58
N LEU A 120 -2.11 -3.70 -8.73
CA LEU A 120 -2.93 -3.17 -7.64
C LEU A 120 -3.15 -4.22 -6.54
N ILE A 121 -3.51 -5.46 -6.91
CA ILE A 121 -3.73 -6.57 -5.98
C ILE A 121 -2.42 -6.90 -5.26
N THR A 122 -1.32 -7.08 -5.99
CA THR A 122 0.00 -7.40 -5.42
C THR A 122 0.44 -6.33 -4.41
N THR A 123 0.30 -5.06 -4.76
CA THR A 123 0.63 -3.95 -3.86
C THR A 123 -0.23 -3.96 -2.60
N LEU A 124 -1.54 -4.24 -2.73
CA LEU A 124 -2.45 -4.33 -1.58
C LEU A 124 -2.09 -5.51 -0.66
N LEU A 125 -1.75 -6.69 -1.21
CA LEU A 125 -1.34 -7.86 -0.44
C LEU A 125 -0.08 -7.58 0.38
N ILE A 126 0.92 -6.96 -0.24
CA ILE A 126 2.15 -6.52 0.43
C ILE A 126 1.83 -5.52 1.55
N LEU A 127 0.99 -4.52 1.27
CA LEU A 127 0.63 -3.52 2.27
C LEU A 127 -0.18 -4.12 3.43
N GLU A 128 -1.10 -5.05 3.18
CA GLU A 128 -1.84 -5.75 4.26
C GLU A 128 -0.88 -6.54 5.16
N GLU A 129 0.07 -7.28 4.56
CA GLU A 129 1.05 -8.05 5.32
C GLU A 129 1.93 -7.13 6.17
N LEU A 130 2.43 -6.04 5.59
CA LEU A 130 3.22 -5.03 6.30
C LEU A 130 2.46 -4.39 7.46
N LEU A 131 1.14 -4.27 7.36
CA LEU A 131 0.28 -3.70 8.39
C LEU A 131 -0.07 -4.66 9.53
N TYR A 132 0.39 -5.91 9.57
CA TYR A 132 0.36 -6.70 10.81
C TYR A 132 1.31 -6.11 11.87
N SER A 133 2.41 -5.46 11.45
CA SER A 133 3.32 -4.78 12.37
C SER A 133 2.73 -3.47 12.88
N LYS A 134 2.52 -3.37 14.21
CA LYS A 134 2.14 -2.11 14.86
C LYS A 134 3.14 -0.99 14.55
N GLU A 135 4.43 -1.30 14.51
CA GLU A 135 5.46 -0.31 14.18
C GLU A 135 5.23 0.26 12.77
N THR A 136 4.93 -0.57 11.77
CA THR A 136 4.57 -0.11 10.43
C THR A 136 3.28 0.73 10.44
N GLN A 137 2.24 0.32 11.17
CA GLN A 137 0.99 1.09 11.28
C GLN A 137 1.24 2.53 11.81
N GLU A 138 2.19 2.67 12.75
CA GLU A 138 2.53 3.96 13.35
C GLU A 138 3.46 4.80 12.46
N LYS A 139 4.54 4.19 11.96
CA LYS A 139 5.62 4.84 11.22
C LYS A 139 5.33 5.00 9.73
N GLY A 140 4.46 4.17 9.15
CA GLY A 140 4.14 4.16 7.73
C GLY A 140 5.16 3.44 6.88
N VAL A 141 5.01 3.58 5.56
CA VAL A 141 5.79 2.88 4.53
C VAL A 141 6.48 3.86 3.58
N VAL A 142 7.55 3.40 2.94
CA VAL A 142 8.26 4.13 1.88
C VAL A 142 8.28 3.26 0.62
N ILE A 143 8.15 3.90 -0.53
CA ILE A 143 8.25 3.23 -1.83
C ILE A 143 9.37 3.83 -2.66
N ILE A 144 10.16 2.97 -3.30
CA ILE A 144 11.07 3.35 -4.38
C ILE A 144 10.43 2.87 -5.68
N ARG A 145 10.20 3.79 -6.61
CA ARG A 145 9.66 3.53 -7.93
C ARG A 145 10.73 3.77 -8.96
N ASP A 146 11.16 2.69 -9.57
CA ASP A 146 12.12 2.69 -10.63
C ASP A 146 11.42 2.69 -11.98
N TYR A 147 11.50 3.85 -12.65
CA TYR A 147 10.84 4.11 -13.92
C TYR A 147 11.73 3.86 -15.12
N ASP A 148 12.87 3.19 -14.94
CA ASP A 148 13.70 2.75 -16.07
C ASP A 148 12.86 1.93 -17.06
N LYS A 149 13.00 2.22 -18.35
CA LYS A 149 12.18 1.68 -19.46
C LYS A 149 10.67 1.97 -19.40
N PHE A 150 10.18 2.82 -18.49
CA PHE A 150 8.79 3.29 -18.53
C PHE A 150 8.54 4.14 -19.77
N GLY A 151 7.73 3.57 -20.67
CA GLY A 151 7.49 4.08 -22.01
C GLY A 151 6.02 4.03 -22.43
N LEU A 152 5.77 4.28 -23.70
CA LEU A 152 4.43 4.40 -24.27
C LEU A 152 3.57 3.13 -24.09
N SER A 153 4.16 1.93 -24.18
CA SER A 153 3.45 0.66 -23.95
C SER A 153 2.80 0.60 -22.57
N HIS A 154 3.57 0.92 -21.53
CA HIS A 154 3.10 1.02 -20.15
C HIS A 154 2.10 2.16 -19.96
N MET A 155 2.41 3.35 -20.49
CA MET A 155 1.55 4.53 -20.35
C MET A 155 0.15 4.31 -20.94
N ARG A 156 0.02 3.52 -22.02
CA ARG A 156 -1.29 3.16 -22.61
C ARG A 156 -2.20 2.40 -21.65
N LEU A 157 -1.64 1.63 -20.71
CA LEU A 157 -2.41 0.95 -19.67
C LEU A 157 -2.85 1.90 -18.54
N CYS A 158 -2.10 2.98 -18.30
CA CYS A 158 -2.37 3.98 -17.28
C CYS A 158 -3.44 5.00 -17.70
N THR A 159 -4.65 4.53 -18.06
CA THR A 159 -5.78 5.42 -18.38
C THR A 159 -6.17 6.27 -17.16
N LEU A 160 -6.88 7.39 -17.39
CA LEU A 160 -7.38 8.23 -16.30
C LEU A 160 -8.28 7.46 -15.32
N GLY A 161 -9.04 6.48 -15.83
CA GLY A 161 -9.86 5.58 -15.03
C GLY A 161 -9.03 4.70 -14.10
N GLU A 162 -7.95 4.11 -14.61
CA GLU A 162 -7.03 3.29 -13.82
C GLU A 162 -6.27 4.11 -12.77
N ILE A 163 -5.82 5.32 -13.13
CA ILE A 163 -5.16 6.23 -12.18
C ILE A 163 -6.12 6.64 -11.06
N LYS A 164 -7.37 7.00 -11.40
CA LYS A 164 -8.40 7.31 -10.41
C LYS A 164 -8.73 6.11 -9.53
N LYS A 165 -8.76 4.90 -10.09
CA LYS A 165 -8.94 3.64 -9.35
C LYS A 165 -7.82 3.44 -8.34
N ALA A 166 -6.56 3.52 -8.77
CA ALA A 166 -5.39 3.40 -7.90
C ALA A 166 -5.41 4.44 -6.77
N CYS A 167 -5.69 5.71 -7.08
CA CYS A 167 -5.80 6.76 -6.06
C CYS A 167 -6.94 6.49 -5.08
N THR A 168 -8.13 6.08 -5.57
CA THR A 168 -9.25 5.71 -4.70
C THR A 168 -8.85 4.59 -3.74
N ILE A 169 -8.22 3.53 -4.25
CA ILE A 169 -7.81 2.37 -3.46
C ILE A 169 -6.78 2.77 -2.41
N PHE A 170 -5.63 3.32 -2.81
CA PHE A 170 -4.50 3.51 -1.91
C PHE A 170 -4.64 4.75 -1.04
N VAL A 171 -5.15 5.86 -1.57
CA VAL A 171 -5.16 7.16 -0.88
C VAL A 171 -6.40 7.31 0.01
N ASN A 172 -7.56 6.95 -0.52
CA ASN A 172 -8.84 7.26 0.13
C ASN A 172 -9.35 6.09 0.98
N SER A 173 -9.09 4.86 0.54
CA SER A 173 -9.71 3.66 1.12
C SER A 173 -8.77 2.79 1.96
N PHE A 174 -7.45 2.99 1.91
CA PHE A 174 -6.51 2.10 2.61
C PHE A 174 -5.95 2.73 3.91
N PRO A 175 -5.83 1.98 5.02
CA PRO A 175 -5.39 2.52 6.32
C PRO A 175 -3.86 2.67 6.45
N CYS A 176 -3.14 2.87 5.35
CA CYS A 176 -1.68 3.02 5.34
C CYS A 176 -1.23 4.49 5.39
N LYS A 177 -0.08 4.72 6.02
CA LYS A 177 0.63 6.01 5.97
C LYS A 177 1.77 5.93 4.96
N TYR A 178 1.60 6.54 3.79
CA TYR A 178 2.69 6.71 2.84
C TYR A 178 3.60 7.84 3.32
N LYS A 179 4.89 7.59 3.54
CA LYS A 179 5.82 8.61 4.06
C LYS A 179 6.67 9.25 2.97
N ALA A 180 7.07 8.47 1.98
CA ALA A 180 7.80 8.95 0.82
C ALA A 180 7.55 8.03 -0.38
N ALA A 181 7.56 8.61 -1.57
CA ALA A 181 7.66 7.92 -2.85
C ALA A 181 8.87 8.48 -3.59
N HIS A 182 9.95 7.70 -3.65
CA HIS A 182 11.19 8.04 -4.33
C HIS A 182 11.12 7.56 -5.77
N ILE A 183 11.21 8.49 -6.71
CA ILE A 183 11.07 8.24 -8.14
C ILE A 183 12.46 8.36 -8.76
N ILE A 184 12.98 7.25 -9.27
CA ILE A 184 14.29 7.18 -9.94
C ILE A 184 14.12 6.82 -11.41
N ARG A 185 15.10 7.19 -12.22
CA ARG A 185 15.19 6.90 -13.67
C ARG A 185 13.92 7.24 -14.45
N ASN A 186 13.24 8.31 -14.05
CA ASN A 186 11.98 8.70 -14.68
C ASN A 186 12.16 9.35 -16.06
N SER A 187 11.16 9.16 -16.91
CA SER A 187 11.07 9.76 -18.24
C SER A 187 9.96 10.82 -18.31
N TYR A 188 9.78 11.44 -19.48
CA TYR A 188 8.64 12.33 -19.75
C TYR A 188 7.29 11.66 -19.43
N PHE A 189 7.14 10.36 -19.70
CA PHE A 189 5.89 9.63 -19.46
C PHE A 189 5.51 9.61 -17.97
N PHE A 190 6.48 9.57 -17.05
CA PHE A 190 6.19 9.70 -15.63
C PHE A 190 5.55 11.05 -15.29
N HIS A 191 6.03 12.15 -15.89
CA HIS A 191 5.44 13.47 -15.65
C HIS A 191 4.02 13.58 -16.19
N CYS A 192 3.70 12.92 -17.31
CA CYS A 192 2.33 12.77 -17.79
C CYS A 192 1.46 12.02 -16.77
N LEU A 193 1.94 10.84 -16.32
CA LEU A 193 1.26 10.02 -15.31
C LEU A 193 0.98 10.80 -14.02
N LEU A 194 1.99 11.51 -13.49
CA LEU A 194 1.86 12.32 -12.29
C LEU A 194 0.83 13.44 -12.50
N SER A 195 0.85 14.11 -13.66
CA SER A 195 -0.09 15.19 -13.97
C SER A 195 -1.54 14.69 -14.03
N MET A 196 -1.78 13.50 -14.59
CA MET A 196 -3.09 12.84 -14.58
C MET A 196 -3.54 12.42 -13.16
N ALA A 197 -2.59 12.07 -12.28
CA ALA A 197 -2.89 11.63 -10.91
C ALA A 197 -3.13 12.79 -9.93
N LYS A 198 -2.49 13.95 -10.13
CA LYS A 198 -2.56 15.13 -9.24
C LYS A 198 -3.98 15.51 -8.78
N PRO A 199 -5.02 15.53 -9.64
CA PRO A 199 -6.39 15.90 -9.23
C PRO A 199 -7.00 14.94 -8.19
N PHE A 200 -6.52 13.71 -8.10
CA PHE A 200 -7.05 12.69 -7.18
C PHE A 200 -6.21 12.53 -5.91
N MET A 201 -5.18 13.36 -5.73
CA MET A 201 -4.27 13.29 -4.57
C MET A 201 -4.34 14.58 -3.73
N PRO A 202 -4.41 14.47 -2.39
CA PRO A 202 -4.30 15.62 -1.51
C PRO A 202 -2.88 16.21 -1.58
N SER A 203 -2.74 17.52 -1.35
CA SER A 203 -1.44 18.24 -1.37
C SER A 203 -0.38 17.54 -0.55
N LYS A 204 -0.71 17.19 0.70
CA LYS A 204 0.18 16.51 1.64
C LYS A 204 0.75 15.18 1.12
N LEU A 205 0.05 14.49 0.21
CA LEU A 205 0.59 13.29 -0.43
C LEU A 205 1.49 13.65 -1.62
N ARG A 206 1.13 14.68 -2.39
CA ARG A 206 1.96 15.18 -3.50
C ARG A 206 3.33 15.65 -3.02
N ASP A 207 3.38 16.28 -1.84
CA ASP A 207 4.63 16.74 -1.21
C ASP A 207 5.55 15.59 -0.74
N ARG A 208 5.11 14.33 -0.87
CA ARG A 208 5.88 13.13 -0.52
C ARG A 208 6.49 12.44 -1.73
N PHE A 209 6.30 13.00 -2.93
CA PHE A 209 6.99 12.53 -4.13
C PHE A 209 8.35 13.23 -4.22
N PHE A 210 9.42 12.43 -4.19
CA PHE A 210 10.79 12.87 -4.38
C PHE A 210 11.24 12.37 -5.74
N VAL A 211 11.44 13.27 -6.70
CA VAL A 211 11.85 12.91 -8.07
C VAL A 211 13.34 13.12 -8.21
N HIS A 212 14.09 12.03 -8.28
CA HIS A 212 15.55 12.02 -8.30
C HIS A 212 16.11 11.99 -9.73
N GLY A 213 15.31 11.57 -10.72
CA GLY A 213 15.81 11.31 -12.05
C GLY A 213 16.92 10.25 -12.00
N TRP A 214 18.05 10.54 -12.62
CA TRP A 214 19.22 9.65 -12.64
C TRP A 214 20.24 9.97 -11.54
N ASN A 215 19.95 10.94 -10.66
CA ASN A 215 20.84 11.30 -9.56
C ASN A 215 20.58 10.39 -8.35
N MET A 216 21.39 9.34 -8.22
CA MET A 216 21.26 8.39 -7.12
C MET A 216 21.73 8.94 -5.76
N ASP A 217 22.66 9.90 -5.72
CA ASP A 217 23.04 10.57 -4.48
C ASP A 217 21.86 11.27 -3.81
N SER A 218 20.93 11.80 -4.63
CA SER A 218 19.68 12.36 -4.13
C SER A 218 18.78 11.31 -3.49
N LEU A 219 18.77 10.05 -3.96
CA LEU A 219 18.07 8.95 -3.30
C LEU A 219 18.75 8.60 -1.96
N TYR A 220 20.08 8.52 -1.96
CA TYR A 220 20.87 8.11 -0.79
C TYR A 220 20.75 9.07 0.39
N ALA A 221 20.44 10.35 0.12
CA ALA A 221 20.10 11.32 1.15
C ALA A 221 18.80 10.99 1.92
N HIS A 222 17.96 10.08 1.41
CA HIS A 222 16.70 9.68 2.04
C HIS A 222 16.64 8.20 2.45
N VAL A 223 17.34 7.32 1.74
CA VAL A 223 17.40 5.88 2.01
C VAL A 223 18.85 5.44 1.98
N SER A 224 19.35 4.94 3.11
CA SER A 224 20.75 4.52 3.26
C SER A 224 21.15 3.48 2.19
N PRO A 225 22.30 3.65 1.51
CA PRO A 225 22.85 2.61 0.64
C PRO A 225 23.07 1.26 1.33
N ASP A 226 23.22 1.23 2.65
CA ASP A 226 23.45 0.01 3.43
C ASP A 226 22.25 -0.94 3.42
N VAL A 227 21.05 -0.43 3.11
CA VAL A 227 19.83 -1.25 3.03
C VAL A 227 19.39 -1.52 1.59
N LEU A 228 20.08 -0.94 0.61
CA LEU A 228 19.74 -1.02 -0.81
C LEU A 228 20.50 -2.15 -1.51
N PRO A 229 19.91 -2.77 -2.54
CA PRO A 229 20.61 -3.69 -3.43
C PRO A 229 21.64 -2.97 -4.31
N GLU A 230 22.65 -3.71 -4.77
CA GLU A 230 23.73 -3.22 -5.65
C GLU A 230 23.23 -2.52 -6.92
N PHE A 231 22.15 -2.99 -7.55
CA PHE A 231 21.63 -2.34 -8.78
C PHE A 231 21.02 -0.96 -8.53
N LEU A 232 20.73 -0.62 -7.27
CA LEU A 232 20.37 0.74 -6.82
C LEU A 232 21.60 1.50 -6.28
N GLY A 233 22.81 0.96 -6.46
CA GLY A 233 24.07 1.44 -5.91
C GLY A 233 24.20 1.29 -4.40
N GLY A 234 23.48 0.32 -3.82
CA GLY A 234 23.60 -0.06 -2.43
C GLY A 234 24.72 -1.08 -2.17
N ARG A 235 24.75 -1.60 -0.94
CA ARG A 235 25.80 -2.54 -0.47
C ARG A 235 25.33 -3.99 -0.35
N LEU A 236 24.04 -4.26 -0.54
CA LEU A 236 23.48 -5.60 -0.39
C LEU A 236 23.46 -6.33 -1.73
N SER A 237 23.82 -7.60 -1.70
CA SER A 237 23.63 -8.51 -2.82
C SER A 237 22.13 -8.65 -3.16
N GLU A 238 21.81 -9.12 -4.36
CA GLU A 238 20.43 -9.39 -4.75
C GLU A 238 19.77 -10.48 -3.88
N GLU A 239 20.54 -11.33 -3.21
CA GLU A 239 20.00 -12.36 -2.30
C GLU A 239 19.73 -11.78 -0.90
N ASP A 240 20.60 -10.88 -0.43
CA ASP A 240 20.52 -10.31 0.92
C ASP A 240 19.57 -9.12 1.05
N ALA A 241 19.26 -8.45 -0.06
CA ALA A 241 18.50 -7.20 -0.05
C ALA A 241 17.02 -7.38 0.30
N TRP A 242 16.43 -8.57 0.15
CA TRP A 242 14.97 -8.73 0.12
C TRP A 242 14.41 -9.56 1.27
N ASP A 243 13.22 -9.18 1.74
CA ASP A 243 12.44 -9.96 2.71
C ASP A 243 11.69 -11.10 2.02
N THR A 244 12.38 -12.22 1.76
CA THR A 244 11.78 -13.43 1.18
C THR A 244 10.71 -14.02 2.11
N SER A 245 10.86 -13.86 3.42
CA SER A 245 9.90 -14.36 4.40
C SER A 245 8.54 -13.65 4.33
N LEU A 246 8.49 -12.40 3.85
CA LEU A 246 7.24 -11.67 3.63
C LEU A 246 6.41 -12.30 2.52
N GLU A 247 7.04 -12.65 1.41
CA GLU A 247 6.38 -13.34 0.30
C GLU A 247 5.84 -14.70 0.75
N GLU A 248 6.63 -15.49 1.47
CA GLU A 248 6.19 -16.76 2.04
C GLU A 248 4.97 -16.60 2.95
N ARG A 249 4.95 -15.58 3.82
CA ARG A 249 3.78 -15.29 4.69
C ARG A 249 2.56 -14.90 3.88
N ILE A 250 2.72 -14.10 2.81
CA ILE A 250 1.62 -13.72 1.92
C ILE A 250 0.98 -14.97 1.31
N PHE A 251 1.78 -15.86 0.69
CA PHE A 251 1.26 -17.07 0.04
C PHE A 251 0.74 -18.12 1.03
N LYS A 252 1.33 -18.24 2.21
CA LYS A 252 0.83 -19.14 3.27
C LYS A 252 -0.55 -18.71 3.79
N ASN A 253 -0.87 -17.42 3.67
CA ASN A 253 -2.14 -16.84 4.09
C ASN A 253 -3.17 -16.67 2.94
N ASP A 254 -3.03 -17.38 1.81
CA ASP A 254 -3.90 -17.22 0.63
C ASP A 254 -5.39 -17.31 0.98
N GLU A 255 -5.79 -18.31 1.75
CA GLU A 255 -7.18 -18.50 2.20
C GLU A 255 -7.69 -17.35 3.09
N ASN A 256 -6.82 -16.75 3.91
CA ASN A 256 -7.21 -15.59 4.72
C ASN A 256 -7.53 -14.39 3.83
N PHE A 257 -6.76 -14.18 2.76
CA PHE A 257 -7.01 -13.10 1.80
C PHE A 257 -8.31 -13.29 1.03
N ARG A 258 -8.65 -14.53 0.64
CA ARG A 258 -9.96 -14.86 0.04
C ARG A 258 -11.12 -14.47 0.96
N ASN A 259 -10.95 -14.69 2.26
CA ASN A 259 -11.95 -14.41 3.28
C ASN A 259 -11.99 -12.94 3.75
N VAL A 260 -11.04 -12.07 3.35
CA VAL A 260 -11.10 -10.65 3.74
C VAL A 260 -12.42 -10.01 3.29
N ASN A 261 -12.93 -10.40 2.12
CA ASN A 261 -14.18 -9.86 1.59
C ASN A 261 -15.42 -10.34 2.37
N SER A 262 -15.40 -11.56 2.93
CA SER A 262 -16.53 -12.10 3.68
C SER A 262 -16.79 -11.35 4.99
N ASN A 263 -15.74 -10.76 5.58
CA ASN A 263 -15.85 -9.90 6.77
C ASN A 263 -16.70 -8.62 6.55
N PHE A 264 -16.91 -8.23 5.29
CA PHE A 264 -17.72 -7.06 4.93
C PHE A 264 -19.12 -7.43 4.41
N ILE A 265 -19.44 -8.72 4.30
CA ILE A 265 -20.77 -9.19 3.94
C ILE A 265 -21.63 -9.16 5.21
N THR A 266 -22.67 -8.34 5.20
CA THR A 266 -23.71 -8.35 6.24
C THR A 266 -24.68 -9.47 5.92
N GLY A 267 -24.98 -10.33 6.90
CA GLY A 267 -25.85 -11.52 6.80
C GLY A 267 -26.82 -11.52 5.62
N GLY A 268 -26.47 -12.34 4.61
CA GLY A 268 -27.39 -12.89 3.63
C GLY A 268 -27.27 -14.40 3.74
N SER A 269 -28.41 -15.05 3.96
CA SER A 269 -28.55 -16.51 4.00
C SER A 269 -27.81 -17.16 2.83
N LEU A 270 -27.11 -18.26 3.13
CA LEU A 270 -26.70 -19.25 2.14
C LEU A 270 -27.89 -19.64 1.25
#